data_AF-A0A1D2J8D6-F1
#
_entry.id   AF-A0A1D2J8D6-F1
#
_cell.length_a   1.000
_cell.length_b   1.000
_cell.length_c   1.000
_cell.angle_alpha   90.00
_cell.angle_beta   90.00
_cell.angle_gamma   90.00
#
_symmetry.space_group_name_H-M   'P 1'
#
loop_
_entity.id
_entity.type
_entity.pdbx_description
1 polymer ?
#
loop_
_entity_poly.entity_id
_entity_poly.type
_entity_poly.pdbx_seq_one_letter_code
_entity_poly.pdbx_strand_id
1 'polypeptide(L)'
;MPAQPHQQQQQQQQQQQQQQQQQQQQQQQDDKRQAAREVIDILHEISTILNTHLDRTELSLCVSLIENGVNPEALAAVIKELRKEAAATPAVD
;
A
#
# COMPACT_ATOMS: atom_id res chain seq x y z
N MET A 1 37.33 -26.63 31.92
CA MET A 1 37.19 -27.42 30.68
C MET A 1 36.86 -26.44 29.57
N PRO A 2 37.75 -26.23 28.57
CA PRO A 2 37.46 -25.32 27.48
C PRO A 2 36.33 -25.90 26.61
N ALA A 3 35.37 -25.06 26.25
CA ALA A 3 34.35 -25.43 25.27
C ALA A 3 35.06 -25.88 23.98
N GLN A 4 34.71 -27.07 23.50
CA GLN A 4 35.27 -27.62 22.27
C GLN A 4 34.99 -26.64 21.11
N PRO A 5 35.97 -26.34 20.24
CA PRO A 5 35.82 -25.35 19.16
C PRO A 5 34.65 -25.63 18.21
N HIS A 6 34.21 -26.88 18.13
CA HIS A 6 33.02 -27.32 17.38
C HIS A 6 31.72 -26.65 17.86
N GLN A 7 31.58 -26.41 19.16
CA GLN A 7 30.35 -25.84 19.73
C GLN A 7 30.21 -24.35 19.39
N GLN A 8 31.33 -23.63 19.35
CA GLN A 8 31.36 -22.23 18.95
C GLN A 8 31.10 -22.06 17.45
N GLN A 9 31.64 -22.97 16.62
CA GLN A 9 31.35 -22.96 15.19
C GLN A 9 29.89 -23.27 14.89
N GLN A 10 29.26 -24.18 15.64
CA GLN A 10 27.84 -24.48 15.50
C GLN A 10 26.96 -23.28 15.89
N GLN A 11 27.32 -22.58 16.98
CA GLN A 11 26.59 -21.38 17.41
C GLN A 11 26.71 -20.24 16.38
N GLN A 12 27.89 -20.06 15.78
CA GLN A 12 28.10 -19.06 14.74
C GLN A 12 27.32 -19.37 13.46
N GLN A 13 27.26 -20.64 13.06
CA GLN A 13 26.47 -21.08 11.91
C GLN A 13 24.96 -20.86 12.13
N GLN A 14 24.47 -21.11 13.34
CA GLN A 14 23.07 -20.89 13.71
C GLN A 14 22.71 -19.40 13.68
N GLN A 15 23.62 -18.52 14.13
CA GLN A 15 23.43 -17.07 14.11
C GLN A 15 23.39 -16.51 12.68
N GLN A 16 24.21 -17.04 11.77
CA GLN A 16 24.23 -16.64 10.37
C GLN A 16 22.94 -17.04 9.63
N GLN A 17 22.37 -18.21 9.98
CA GLN A 17 21.10 -18.68 9.41
C GLN A 17 19.92 -17.79 9.84
N GLN A 18 19.93 -17.28 11.07
CA GLN A 18 18.92 -16.35 11.57
C GLN A 18 18.95 -14.99 10.86
N GLN A 19 20.14 -14.47 10.54
CA GLN A 19 20.29 -13.23 9.77
C GLN A 19 19.74 -13.36 8.35
N GLN A 20 19.95 -14.51 7.68
CA GLN A 20 19.38 -14.73 6.33
C GLN A 20 17.84 -14.74 6.33
N GLN A 21 17.20 -15.33 7.35
CA GLN A 21 15.74 -15.31 7.45
C GLN A 21 15.18 -13.91 7.64
N GLN A 22 15.84 -13.05 8.44
CA GLN A 22 15.40 -11.66 8.60
C GLN A 22 15.53 -10.87 7.30
N GLN A 23 16.63 -11.03 6.56
CA GLN A 23 16.80 -10.35 5.26
C GLN A 23 15.72 -10.75 4.25
N GLN A 24 15.37 -12.04 4.17
CA GLN A 24 14.32 -12.50 3.26
C GLN A 24 12.93 -11.93 3.60
N GLN A 25 12.59 -11.85 4.89
CA GLN A 25 11.32 -11.25 5.32
C GLN A 25 11.25 -9.77 4.98
N GLN A 26 12.37 -9.06 5.13
CA GLN A 26 12.45 -7.63 4.85
C GLN A 26 12.31 -7.35 3.35
N GLN A 27 13.03 -8.11 2.50
CA GLN A 27 12.87 -8.02 1.04
C GLN A 27 11.43 -8.26 0.58
N GLN A 28 10.76 -9.31 1.09
CA GLN A 28 9.38 -9.58 0.72
C GLN A 28 8.41 -8.45 1.13
N GLN A 29 8.66 -7.79 2.26
CA GLN A 29 7.86 -6.63 2.68
C GLN A 29 8.09 -5.42 1.76
N ASP A 30 9.33 -5.20 1.36
CA ASP A 30 9.70 -4.11 0.45
C ASP A 30 9.10 -4.34 -0.95
N ASP A 31 9.17 -5.56 -1.47
CA ASP A 31 8.55 -5.93 -2.75
C ASP A 31 7.03 -5.69 -2.75
N LYS A 32 6.35 -6.08 -1.66
CA LYS A 32 4.90 -5.82 -1.50
C LYS A 32 4.58 -4.33 -1.45
N ARG A 33 5.38 -3.54 -0.74
CA ARG A 33 5.22 -2.08 -0.67
C ARG A 33 5.45 -1.42 -2.02
N GLN A 34 6.41 -1.92 -2.78
CA GLN A 34 6.71 -1.43 -4.11
C GLN A 34 5.57 -1.73 -5.08
N ALA A 35 5.09 -2.98 -5.10
CA ALA A 35 3.94 -3.38 -5.92
C ALA A 35 2.69 -2.55 -5.60
N ALA A 36 2.40 -2.29 -4.32
CA ALA A 36 1.27 -1.45 -3.93
C ALA A 36 1.39 -0.01 -4.44
N ARG A 37 2.60 0.56 -4.45
CA ARG A 37 2.85 1.90 -5.02
C ARG A 37 2.63 1.92 -6.52
N GLU A 38 3.16 0.94 -7.24
CA GLU A 38 2.98 0.82 -8.70
C GLU A 38 1.51 0.68 -9.09
N VAL A 39 0.73 -0.09 -8.33
CA VAL A 39 -0.72 -0.21 -8.55
C VAL A 39 -1.40 1.16 -8.44
N ILE A 40 -1.10 1.92 -7.38
CA ILE A 40 -1.69 3.26 -7.20
C ILE A 40 -1.21 4.24 -8.28
N ASP A 41 0.04 4.15 -8.70
CA ASP A 41 0.59 4.96 -9.80
C ASP A 41 -0.19 4.72 -11.10
N ILE A 42 -0.35 3.45 -11.48
CA ILE A 42 -1.09 3.03 -12.68
C ILE A 42 -2.55 3.49 -12.61
N LEU A 43 -3.22 3.26 -11.47
CA LEU A 43 -4.62 3.67 -11.30
C LEU A 43 -4.78 5.19 -11.36
N HIS A 44 -3.82 5.96 -10.85
CA HIS A 44 -3.84 7.42 -10.92
C HIS A 44 -3.63 7.93 -12.36
N GLU A 45 -2.76 7.27 -13.13
CA GLU A 45 -2.58 7.57 -14.55
C GLU A 45 -3.88 7.30 -15.33
N ILE A 46 -4.55 6.16 -15.08
CA ILE A 46 -5.87 5.85 -15.65
C ILE A 46 -6.91 6.92 -15.27
N SER A 47 -6.97 7.29 -13.98
CA SER A 47 -7.85 8.35 -13.47
C SER A 47 -7.65 9.68 -14.21
N THR A 48 -6.39 10.03 -14.50
CA THR A 48 -6.00 11.25 -15.22
C THR A 48 -6.46 11.20 -16.67
N ILE A 49 -6.22 10.08 -17.37
CA ILE A 49 -6.63 9.88 -18.76
C ILE A 49 -8.16 9.97 -18.89
N LEU A 50 -8.89 9.38 -17.94
CA LEU A 50 -10.35 9.41 -17.90
C LEU A 50 -10.93 10.72 -17.36
N ASN A 51 -10.09 11.70 -16.99
CA ASN A 51 -10.48 12.97 -16.41
C ASN A 51 -11.47 12.81 -15.23
N THR A 52 -11.24 11.80 -14.39
CA THR A 52 -12.08 11.62 -13.19
C THR A 52 -11.75 12.64 -12.09
N HIS A 53 -10.61 13.33 -12.22
CA HIS A 53 -10.10 14.31 -11.27
C HIS A 53 -9.96 13.76 -9.83
N LEU A 54 -9.63 12.46 -9.68
CA LEU A 54 -9.36 11.87 -8.37
C LEU A 54 -7.87 11.96 -8.05
N ASP A 55 -7.54 12.60 -6.93
CA ASP A 55 -6.17 12.64 -6.41
C ASP A 55 -5.74 11.28 -5.85
N ARG A 56 -4.43 11.06 -5.70
CA ARG A 56 -3.86 9.79 -5.18
C ARG A 56 -4.46 9.34 -3.85
N THR A 57 -4.74 10.30 -2.96
CA THR A 57 -5.37 10.01 -1.65
C THR A 57 -6.82 9.58 -1.81
N GLU A 58 -7.60 10.27 -2.64
CA GLU A 58 -9.01 9.92 -2.90
C GLU A 58 -9.13 8.55 -3.56
N LEU A 59 -8.26 8.28 -4.53
CA LEU A 59 -8.19 7.01 -5.23
C LEU A 59 -7.84 5.85 -4.27
N SER A 60 -6.86 6.04 -3.39
CA SER A 60 -6.49 5.06 -2.36
C SER A 60 -7.65 4.76 -1.39
N LEU A 61 -8.41 5.80 -1.01
CA LEU A 61 -9.62 5.64 -0.21
C LEU A 61 -10.70 4.87 -0.97
N CYS A 62 -10.92 5.18 -2.25
CA CYS A 62 -11.88 4.45 -3.09
C CYS A 62 -11.52 2.97 -3.21
N VAL A 63 -10.24 2.64 -3.45
CA VAL A 63 -9.76 1.26 -3.48
C VAL A 63 -10.04 0.57 -2.15
N SER A 64 -9.71 1.22 -1.03
CA SER A 64 -9.96 0.67 0.31
C SER A 64 -11.45 0.38 0.54
N LEU A 65 -12.35 1.29 0.13
CA LEU A 65 -13.79 1.10 0.26
C LEU A 65 -14.29 -0.06 -0.60
N ILE A 66 -13.81 -0.17 -1.84
CA ILE A 66 -14.16 -1.25 -2.76
C ILE A 66 -13.66 -2.60 -2.23
N GLU A 67 -12.45 -2.67 -1.69
CA GLU A 67 -11.90 -3.86 -1.03
C GLU A 67 -12.71 -4.29 0.20
N ASN A 68 -13.36 -3.34 0.88
CA ASN A 68 -14.30 -3.60 1.98
C ASN A 68 -15.72 -3.98 1.50
N GLY A 69 -15.94 -4.15 0.19
CA GLY A 69 -17.21 -4.60 -0.39
C GLY A 69 -18.18 -3.49 -0.77
N VAL A 70 -17.74 -2.22 -0.77
CA VAL A 70 -18.55 -1.11 -1.29
C VAL A 70 -18.71 -1.24 -2.80
N ASN A 71 -19.93 -1.09 -3.30
CA ASN A 71 -20.21 -1.11 -4.73
C ASN A 71 -19.57 0.13 -5.43
N PRO A 72 -18.77 -0.07 -6.49
CA PRO A 72 -18.05 1.03 -7.15
C PRO A 72 -18.98 2.01 -7.87
N GLU A 73 -20.09 1.55 -8.45
CA GLU A 73 -21.07 2.43 -9.11
C GLU A 73 -21.77 3.37 -8.12
N ALA A 74 -22.16 2.84 -6.95
CA ALA A 74 -22.76 3.62 -5.87
C ALA A 74 -21.77 4.63 -5.30
N LEU A 75 -20.51 4.23 -5.09
CA LEU A 75 -19.46 5.13 -4.64
C LEU A 75 -19.23 6.28 -5.63
N ALA A 76 -19.21 5.99 -6.93
CA ALA A 76 -19.08 7.01 -7.96
C ALA A 76 -20.26 8.00 -7.97
N ALA A 77 -21.48 7.53 -7.72
CA ALA A 77 -22.66 8.40 -7.59
C ALA A 77 -22.53 9.35 -6.39
N VAL A 78 -22.09 8.84 -5.23
CA VAL A 78 -21.86 9.65 -4.03
C VAL A 78 -20.78 10.71 -4.25
N ILE A 79 -19.63 10.35 -4.84
CA ILE A 79 -18.54 11.29 -5.13
C ILE A 79 -19.02 12.42 -6.05
N LYS A 80 -19.81 12.09 -7.07
CA LYS A 80 -20.38 13.09 -7.99
C LYS A 80 -21.30 14.07 -7.28
N GLU A 81 -22.18 13.59 -6.40
CA GLU A 81 -23.08 14.47 -5.66
C GLU A 81 -22.31 15.36 -4.68
N LEU A 82 -21.36 14.80 -3.92
CA LEU A 82 -20.53 15.58 -2.99
C LEU A 82 -19.74 16.70 -3.70
N ARG A 83 -19.18 16.43 -4.88
CA ARG A 83 -18.47 17.45 -5.67
C ARG A 83 -19.39 18.54 -6.19
N LYS A 84 -20.62 18.17 -6.58
CA LYS A 84 -21.64 19.11 -7.03
C LYS A 84 -22.14 19.99 -5.87
N GLU A 85 -22.34 19.43 -4.68
CA GLU A 85 -22.69 20.18 -3.47
C GLU A 85 -21.57 21.15 -3.07
N ALA A 86 -20.31 20.70 -3.05
CA ALA A 86 -19.16 21.53 -2.75
C ALA A 86 -18.99 22.72 -3.72
N ALA A 87 -19.30 22.51 -5.00
CA ALA A 87 -19.30 23.58 -6.01
C ALA A 87 -20.50 24.54 -5.88
N ALA A 88 -21.62 24.09 -5.30
CA ALA A 88 -22.84 24.86 -5.16
C ALA A 88 -22.87 25.71 -3.87
N THR A 89 -22.05 25.40 -2.87
CA THR A 89 -21.84 26.24 -1.69
C THR A 89 -20.73 27.26 -1.98
N PRO A 90 -21.04 28.54 -2.25
CA PRO A 90 -20.01 29.57 -2.24
C PRO A 90 -19.43 29.64 -0.82
N ALA A 91 -18.11 29.49 -0.71
CA ALA A 91 -17.39 29.68 0.54
C ALA A 91 -17.79 31.03 1.14
N VAL A 92 -18.42 31.00 2.31
CA VAL A 92 -18.59 32.18 3.14
C VAL A 92 -17.26 32.45 3.84
N ASP A 93 -16.55 33.46 3.32
CA ASP A 93 -15.40 34.19 3.89
C ASP A 93 -14.26 33.38 4.55
#